data_AF-A0A5D2YX06-F1
#
_entry.id   AF-A0A5D2YX06-F1
#
_cell.length_a   1.000
_cell.length_b   1.000
_cell.length_c   1.000
_cell.angle_alpha   90.00
_cell.angle_beta   90.00
_cell.angle_gamma   90.00
#
_symmetry.space_group_name_H-M   'P 1'
#
loop_
_entity.id
_entity.type
_entity.pdbx_description
1 polymer ?
#
loop_
_entity_poly.entity_id
_entity_poly.type
_entity_poly.pdbx_seq_one_letter_code
_entity_poly.pdbx_strand_id
1 'polypeptide(L)'
;MYFAEVQLAKNQTRKFNISWNGSLMFGPLVPRYLFAATISNSEAFTGKEHHISIYKTVDANLPPILNAVEIYMAKQLDELPTFSEDVAAVLNIKTAYQVNKGWVGDPCGPKNYTWEGLECNYSVSLPPRIISLNLTSSGLSGIISASFANITSMESLDLSNNHLSGPVPEFLKELKSLKFMNLEGNQLSGSVPTELVDRSKAGLLTLRVDEQNLCSSGSCKNKKNVVVPVVASLLSALVLCIALIILWRLRRKQKWEADTSNGEGRPLPSKNRQFTYAEVLNITNNFQDVIGKGGFGTVFRGNMKDGTQVAVKMLSTSSKQGSKEFQAEAELLMRVHHRNLASFIGYCDEGSNMALIYEYMANGNLKDYLSYKSSNPLSWEMRLRIAIHAAQGLEYLHHGCKPPIIHRDVKTANILLSENMDAKIADFGLSRAIPSDDHSDVIITTVMGTPGYLDPEYYNSRKLNEKSDVFSFGIVLLELITGQNAVIKKDESIHIVNWVSPLIEREDIGSIVDQRLHGEFDVSSAWKALEVAMACTRPKSLHRATMSTVLTELNQCLAMELSHNRETKERFSEEIYIGSYNSSEVCSTSTTSYSITRPFAR
;
A
#
# COMPACT_ATOMS: atom_id res chain seq x y z
N MET A 1 24.13 8.46 10.70
CA MET A 1 25.06 7.32 10.87
C MET A 1 24.28 6.10 11.31
N TYR A 2 24.56 4.95 10.72
CA TYR A 2 23.82 3.71 10.91
C TYR A 2 24.72 2.61 11.45
N PHE A 3 24.23 1.89 12.46
CA PHE A 3 24.95 0.85 13.20
C PHE A 3 24.07 -0.39 13.33
N ALA A 4 24.55 -1.56 12.95
CA ALA A 4 23.83 -2.82 13.11
C ALA A 4 24.80 -3.94 13.47
N GLU A 5 24.57 -4.58 14.62
CA GLU A 5 25.38 -5.71 15.08
C GLU A 5 24.78 -7.03 14.61
N VAL A 6 25.44 -7.67 13.66
CA VAL A 6 24.98 -8.91 13.02
C VAL A 6 25.84 -10.12 13.36
N GLN A 7 26.99 -9.91 14.01
CA GLN A 7 27.93 -10.96 14.41
C GLN A 7 28.42 -10.73 15.84
N LEU A 8 27.70 -11.27 16.81
CA LEU A 8 28.09 -11.21 18.23
C LEU A 8 28.22 -12.62 18.82
N ALA A 9 29.44 -13.02 19.19
CA ALA A 9 29.67 -14.26 19.91
C ALA A 9 29.38 -14.09 21.42
N LYS A 10 29.12 -15.21 22.13
CA LYS A 10 28.94 -15.18 23.59
C LYS A 10 30.18 -14.57 24.27
N ASN A 11 29.96 -13.65 25.22
CA ASN A 11 30.97 -12.88 25.97
C ASN A 11 31.74 -11.78 25.19
N GLN A 12 31.29 -11.41 23.98
CA GLN A 12 31.79 -10.23 23.30
C GLN A 12 30.86 -9.02 23.51
N THR A 13 31.44 -7.85 23.74
CA THR A 13 30.78 -6.57 23.96
C THR A 13 31.36 -5.53 23.02
N ARG A 14 30.48 -4.90 22.24
CA ARG A 14 30.81 -3.75 21.41
C ARG A 14 30.17 -2.51 22.01
N LYS A 15 31.02 -1.61 22.49
CA LYS A 15 30.62 -0.34 23.09
C LYS A 15 31.60 0.75 22.68
N PHE A 16 31.08 1.86 22.15
CA PHE A 16 31.90 2.90 21.56
C PHE A 16 31.25 4.29 21.65
N ASN A 17 32.09 5.32 21.54
CA ASN A 17 31.73 6.72 21.51
C ASN A 17 31.97 7.29 20.11
N ILE A 18 31.29 8.38 19.80
CA ILE A 18 31.42 9.16 18.57
C ILE A 18 31.79 10.58 18.99
N SER A 19 32.86 11.13 18.43
CA SER A 19 33.27 12.52 18.60
C SER A 19 33.30 13.27 17.28
N TRP A 20 33.13 14.59 17.37
CA TRP A 20 33.30 15.55 16.29
C TRP A 20 34.31 16.61 16.68
N ASN A 21 35.36 16.76 15.87
CA ASN A 21 36.50 17.64 16.11
C ASN A 21 37.08 17.48 17.53
N GLY A 22 37.15 16.24 18.02
CA GLY A 22 37.65 15.89 19.35
C GLY A 22 36.62 15.97 20.48
N SER A 23 35.49 16.65 20.27
CA SER A 23 34.39 16.78 21.26
C SER A 23 33.45 15.58 21.20
N LEU A 24 33.09 15.01 22.35
CA LEU A 24 32.13 13.89 22.40
C LEU A 24 30.76 14.35 21.86
N MET A 25 30.30 13.69 20.80
CA MET A 25 28.99 13.96 20.18
C MET A 25 27.94 12.99 20.72
N PHE A 26 28.27 11.70 20.82
CA PHE A 26 27.32 10.67 21.23
C PHE A 26 28.05 9.48 21.85
N GLY A 27 27.52 8.94 22.95
CA GLY A 27 28.01 7.70 23.54
C GLY A 27 27.87 7.63 25.05
N PRO A 28 28.07 6.44 25.64
CA PRO A 28 28.48 5.21 24.95
C PRO A 28 27.32 4.49 24.25
N LEU A 29 27.50 4.15 22.98
CA LEU A 29 26.56 3.35 22.19
C LEU A 29 26.88 1.86 22.33
N VAL A 30 25.86 1.05 22.62
CA VAL A 30 25.92 -0.42 22.59
C VAL A 30 24.91 -0.91 21.54
N PRO A 31 25.34 -1.28 20.33
CA PRO A 31 24.45 -1.85 19.32
C PRO A 31 23.82 -3.15 19.83
N ARG A 32 22.49 -3.26 19.72
CA ARG A 32 21.77 -4.49 20.05
C ARG A 32 21.91 -5.51 18.92
N TYR A 33 22.14 -6.77 19.26
CA TYR A 33 22.27 -7.85 18.29
C TYR A 33 21.00 -8.00 17.44
N LEU A 34 21.16 -7.99 16.11
CA LEU A 34 20.10 -8.01 15.09
C LEU A 34 19.15 -6.81 15.10
N PHE A 35 19.54 -5.69 15.69
CA PHE A 35 18.82 -4.42 15.60
C PHE A 35 19.70 -3.33 14.97
N ALA A 36 19.05 -2.45 14.19
CA ALA A 36 19.68 -1.24 13.68
C ALA A 36 19.53 -0.09 14.69
N ALA A 37 20.60 0.66 14.89
CA ALA A 37 20.63 1.91 15.62
C ALA A 37 21.06 3.04 14.68
N THR A 38 20.37 4.17 14.75
CA THR A 38 20.65 5.35 13.93
C THR A 38 20.99 6.52 14.82
N ILE A 39 22.05 7.25 14.46
CA ILE A 39 22.45 8.49 15.12
C ILE A 39 22.46 9.59 14.06
N SER A 40 21.75 10.67 14.34
CA SER A 40 21.65 11.87 13.51
C SER A 40 21.84 13.12 14.35
N ASN A 41 22.36 14.17 13.73
CA ASN A 41 22.41 15.52 14.29
C ASN A 41 21.25 16.35 13.73
N SER A 42 20.63 17.17 14.58
CA SER A 42 19.56 18.10 14.19
C SER A 42 20.09 19.44 13.66
N GLU A 43 21.36 19.75 13.92
CA GLU A 43 21.99 21.02 13.54
C GLU A 43 23.10 20.80 12.52
N ALA A 44 23.22 21.68 11.54
CA ALA A 44 24.28 21.61 10.55
C ALA A 44 25.64 21.90 11.20
N PHE A 45 26.63 21.03 10.95
CA PHE A 45 28.00 21.31 11.34
C PHE A 45 28.54 22.49 10.52
N THR A 46 29.18 23.44 11.20
CA THR A 46 29.76 24.63 10.58
C THR A 46 31.29 24.51 10.57
N GLY A 47 31.91 24.82 9.43
CA GLY A 47 33.36 24.71 9.25
C GLY A 47 33.75 24.22 7.86
N LYS A 48 35.05 24.31 7.53
CA LYS A 48 35.61 23.81 6.27
C LYS A 48 35.94 22.32 6.32
N GLU A 49 36.32 21.83 7.50
CA GLU A 49 36.70 20.44 7.74
C GLU A 49 35.99 19.90 8.98
N HIS A 50 35.55 18.65 8.89
CA HIS A 50 34.84 17.95 9.95
C HIS A 50 35.48 16.58 10.19
N HIS A 51 36.11 16.40 11.36
CA HIS A 51 36.69 15.13 11.77
C HIS A 51 35.70 14.40 12.69
N ILE A 52 35.15 13.30 12.20
CA ILE A 52 34.29 12.44 13.01
C ILE A 52 35.06 11.17 13.36
N SER A 53 35.21 10.90 14.65
CA SER A 53 35.93 9.75 15.17
C SER A 53 34.98 8.83 15.93
N ILE A 54 35.05 7.53 15.64
CA ILE A 54 34.31 6.50 16.36
C ILE A 54 35.34 5.65 17.09
N TYR A 55 35.26 5.59 18.41
CA TYR A 55 36.29 4.95 19.22
C TYR A 55 35.71 4.10 20.35
N LYS A 56 36.36 2.97 20.60
CA LYS A 56 35.96 1.94 21.55
C LYS A 56 36.05 2.44 23.00
N THR A 57 35.13 2.03 23.87
CA THR A 57 35.25 2.28 25.33
C THR A 57 36.18 1.27 26.01
N VAL A 58 36.71 1.63 27.18
CA VAL A 58 37.70 0.81 27.92
C VAL A 58 37.16 -0.58 28.30
N ASP A 59 35.85 -0.68 28.53
CA ASP A 59 35.11 -1.88 28.95
C ASP A 59 34.62 -2.76 27.78
N ALA A 60 34.78 -2.32 26.54
CA ALA A 60 34.46 -3.14 25.37
C ALA A 60 35.61 -4.10 25.05
N ASN A 61 35.31 -5.21 24.37
CA ASN A 61 36.33 -6.09 23.81
C ASN A 61 36.38 -6.06 22.27
N LEU A 62 35.31 -5.62 21.60
CA LEU A 62 35.26 -5.43 20.15
C LEU A 62 35.48 -3.95 19.72
N PRO A 63 36.08 -3.68 18.54
CA PRO A 63 36.22 -2.32 17.99
C PRO A 63 34.86 -1.71 17.62
N PRO A 64 34.73 -0.42 17.31
CA PRO A 64 33.48 0.13 16.80
C PRO A 64 33.09 -0.45 15.43
N ILE A 65 31.83 -0.27 15.05
CA ILE A 65 31.33 -0.57 13.69
C ILE A 65 30.70 0.68 13.11
N LEU A 66 30.67 0.80 11.78
CA LEU A 66 29.89 1.79 11.04
C LEU A 66 29.36 1.10 9.79
N ASN A 67 28.04 0.99 9.67
CA ASN A 67 27.41 0.28 8.55
C ASN A 67 27.13 1.22 7.38
N ALA A 68 26.64 2.43 7.65
CA ALA A 68 26.41 3.46 6.65
C ALA A 68 26.46 4.86 7.24
N VAL A 69 26.69 5.86 6.39
CA VAL A 69 26.62 7.28 6.74
C VAL A 69 25.96 8.07 5.61
N GLU A 70 25.08 8.99 5.98
CA GLU A 70 24.49 9.97 5.07
C GLU A 70 24.97 11.35 5.51
N ILE A 71 25.33 12.18 4.53
CA ILE A 71 25.84 13.53 4.74
C ILE A 71 25.02 14.47 3.86
N TYR A 72 24.33 15.42 4.50
CA TYR A 72 23.57 16.46 3.82
C TYR A 72 24.37 17.76 3.85
N MET A 73 24.42 18.46 2.71
CA MET A 73 25.12 19.73 2.57
C MET A 73 24.17 20.78 2.02
N ALA A 74 24.01 21.88 2.76
CA ALA A 74 23.29 23.03 2.25
C ALA A 74 24.14 23.70 1.16
N LYS A 75 23.62 23.74 -0.07
CA LYS A 75 24.19 24.55 -1.15
C LYS A 75 23.38 25.83 -1.27
N GLN A 76 24.04 26.97 -1.11
CA GLN A 76 23.46 28.26 -1.46
C GLN A 76 23.48 28.38 -2.99
N LEU A 77 22.31 28.59 -3.59
CA LEU A 77 22.15 28.81 -5.03
C LEU A 77 21.89 30.30 -5.24
N ASP A 78 22.77 31.00 -5.93
CA ASP A 78 22.64 32.43 -6.26
C ASP A 78 21.76 32.67 -7.51
N GLU A 79 21.11 31.63 -8.04
CA GLU A 79 20.30 31.68 -9.25
C GLU A 79 18.86 32.12 -8.96
N LEU A 80 18.27 32.91 -9.86
CA LEU A 80 16.85 33.26 -9.80
C LEU A 80 15.96 32.03 -10.10
N PRO A 81 14.82 31.86 -9.42
CA PRO A 81 13.88 30.79 -9.73
C PRO A 81 13.25 30.97 -11.11
N THR A 82 12.78 29.88 -11.71
CA THR A 82 12.06 29.91 -12.99
C THR A 82 10.83 30.82 -12.92
N PHE A 83 10.52 31.51 -14.02
CA PHE A 83 9.34 32.36 -14.11
C PHE A 83 8.05 31.61 -13.74
N SER A 84 7.29 32.17 -12.80
CA SER A 84 6.19 31.50 -12.11
C SER A 84 5.13 30.89 -13.03
N GLU A 85 4.80 31.58 -14.12
CA GLU A 85 3.78 31.18 -15.08
C GLU A 85 4.25 30.00 -15.93
N ASP A 86 5.54 29.95 -16.28
CA ASP A 86 6.15 28.82 -16.98
C ASP A 86 6.18 27.59 -16.04
N VAL A 87 6.50 27.79 -14.75
CA VAL A 87 6.43 26.73 -13.73
C VAL A 87 5.01 26.17 -13.63
N ALA A 88 4.01 27.04 -13.48
CA ALA A 88 2.61 26.63 -13.39
C ALA A 88 2.15 25.91 -14.67
N ALA A 89 2.56 26.40 -15.84
CA ALA A 89 2.22 25.78 -17.12
C ALA A 89 2.79 24.36 -17.24
N VAL A 90 4.08 24.17 -16.95
CA VAL A 90 4.71 22.86 -17.06
C VAL A 90 4.27 21.89 -15.97
N LEU A 91 3.97 22.36 -14.75
CA LEU A 91 3.33 21.52 -13.73
C LEU A 91 1.93 21.07 -14.13
N ASN A 92 1.15 21.94 -14.79
CA ASN A 92 -0.15 21.58 -15.33
C ASN A 92 -0.03 20.57 -16.48
N ILE A 93 0.95 20.74 -17.38
CA ILE A 93 1.27 19.76 -18.45
C ILE A 93 1.67 18.42 -17.82
N LYS A 94 2.58 18.43 -16.85
CA LYS A 94 3.03 17.26 -16.09
C LYS A 94 1.84 16.53 -15.48
N THR A 95 0.91 17.26 -14.86
CA THR A 95 -0.28 16.70 -14.21
C THR A 95 -1.30 16.18 -15.23
N ALA A 96 -1.55 16.93 -16.29
CA ALA A 96 -2.53 16.58 -17.33
C ALA A 96 -2.16 15.29 -18.05
N TYR A 97 -0.87 15.08 -18.32
CA TYR A 97 -0.38 13.92 -19.07
C TYR A 97 0.31 12.86 -18.22
N GLN A 98 0.47 13.09 -16.91
CA GLN A 98 1.23 12.20 -16.02
C GLN A 98 2.65 11.96 -16.54
N VAL A 99 3.35 13.02 -16.93
CA VAL A 99 4.70 12.94 -17.51
C VAL A 99 5.68 12.35 -16.49
N ASN A 100 6.25 11.19 -16.79
CA ASN A 100 7.24 10.50 -15.96
C ASN A 100 8.67 10.72 -16.49
N LYS A 101 9.29 11.84 -16.09
CA LYS A 101 10.67 12.24 -16.45
C LYS A 101 11.52 12.68 -15.25
N GLY A 102 11.18 12.24 -14.03
CA GLY A 102 11.91 12.61 -12.81
C GLY A 102 11.88 14.12 -12.47
N TRP A 103 10.94 14.87 -13.04
CA TRP A 103 10.80 16.32 -12.86
C TRP A 103 10.45 16.67 -11.41
N VAL A 104 11.42 17.16 -10.63
CA VAL A 104 11.25 17.57 -9.23
C VAL A 104 11.99 18.89 -9.00
N GLY A 105 11.41 19.78 -8.20
CA GLY A 105 12.01 21.09 -7.89
C GLY A 105 11.68 22.17 -8.90
N ASP A 106 12.59 23.13 -9.08
CA ASP A 106 12.45 24.22 -10.04
C ASP A 106 12.79 23.70 -11.47
N PRO A 107 12.00 24.01 -12.51
CA PRO A 107 12.20 23.42 -13.84
C PRO A 107 13.53 23.78 -14.51
N CYS A 108 14.00 25.02 -14.35
CA CYS A 108 15.25 25.50 -14.93
C CYS A 108 16.42 25.51 -13.93
N GLY A 109 16.13 25.59 -12.63
CA GLY A 109 17.11 25.80 -11.57
C GLY A 109 17.38 24.56 -10.70
N PRO A 110 18.64 24.27 -10.36
CA PRO A 110 19.86 24.95 -10.81
C PRO A 110 20.20 24.63 -12.27
N LYS A 111 20.92 25.52 -12.98
CA LYS A 111 21.22 25.41 -14.42
C LYS A 111 21.81 24.05 -14.87
N ASN A 112 22.60 23.39 -14.01
CA ASN A 112 23.18 22.07 -14.30
C ASN A 112 22.22 20.89 -14.07
N TYR A 113 21.01 21.17 -13.59
CA TYR A 113 20.00 20.21 -13.17
C TYR A 113 18.61 20.60 -13.72
N THR A 114 18.56 21.33 -14.84
CA THR A 114 17.33 21.58 -15.60
C THR A 114 16.62 20.27 -15.87
N TRP A 115 15.29 20.27 -15.78
CA TRP A 115 14.49 19.08 -16.02
C TRP A 115 14.75 18.47 -17.39
N GLU A 116 14.76 17.14 -17.44
CA GLU A 116 15.03 16.40 -18.67
C GLU A 116 14.00 16.78 -19.76
N GLY A 117 14.50 17.18 -20.93
CA GLY A 117 13.68 17.59 -22.07
C GLY A 117 13.23 19.05 -22.05
N LEU A 118 13.62 19.84 -21.03
CA LEU A 118 13.47 21.29 -21.04
C LEU A 118 14.77 21.98 -21.44
N GLU A 119 14.65 23.06 -22.22
CA GLU A 119 15.69 24.07 -22.32
C GLU A 119 15.15 25.41 -21.87
N CYS A 120 15.96 26.12 -21.09
CA CYS A 120 15.61 27.43 -20.55
C CYS A 120 16.59 28.50 -21.02
N ASN A 121 16.09 29.71 -21.20
CA ASN A 121 16.93 30.89 -21.39
C ASN A 121 17.33 31.45 -20.03
N TYR A 122 18.62 31.76 -19.85
CA TYR A 122 19.19 32.28 -18.62
C TYR A 122 19.64 33.72 -18.82
N SER A 123 19.19 34.60 -17.93
CA SER A 123 19.64 36.00 -17.86
C SER A 123 20.15 36.29 -16.45
N VAL A 124 21.09 37.23 -16.34
CA VAL A 124 21.66 37.67 -15.05
C VAL A 124 20.62 38.44 -14.21
N SER A 125 19.64 39.09 -14.87
CA SER A 125 18.71 40.01 -14.23
C SER A 125 17.24 39.62 -14.33
N LEU A 126 16.93 38.49 -15.01
CA LEU A 126 15.55 38.04 -15.21
C LEU A 126 15.41 36.56 -14.86
N PRO A 127 14.25 36.14 -14.30
CA PRO A 127 13.92 34.74 -14.10
C PRO A 127 14.12 33.91 -15.38
N PRO A 128 14.67 32.69 -15.29
CA PRO A 128 14.74 31.78 -16.42
C PRO A 128 13.35 31.52 -17.04
N ARG A 129 13.30 31.48 -18.37
CA ARG A 129 12.08 31.19 -19.15
C ARG A 129 12.26 29.89 -19.93
N ILE A 130 11.20 29.09 -20.01
CA ILE A 130 11.20 27.84 -20.77
C ILE A 130 11.05 28.17 -22.26
N ILE A 131 12.01 27.70 -23.07
CA ILE A 131 12.06 27.97 -24.51
C ILE A 131 11.94 26.69 -25.35
N SER A 132 12.23 25.53 -24.78
CA SER A 132 12.10 24.24 -25.46
C SER A 132 11.45 23.23 -24.54
N LEU A 133 10.51 22.46 -25.07
CA LEU A 133 9.87 21.35 -24.37
C LEU A 133 9.77 20.14 -25.29
N ASN A 134 10.51 19.10 -24.93
CA ASN A 134 10.54 17.82 -25.63
C ASN A 134 9.83 16.73 -24.80
N LEU A 135 8.66 16.32 -25.29
CA LEU A 135 7.84 15.24 -24.76
C LEU A 135 7.61 14.14 -25.81
N THR A 136 8.55 13.96 -26.73
CA THR A 136 8.49 12.85 -27.69
C THR A 136 8.44 11.51 -26.96
N SER A 137 7.65 10.56 -27.47
CA SER A 137 7.56 9.19 -26.95
C SER A 137 7.31 9.08 -25.44
N SER A 138 6.65 10.08 -24.86
CA SER A 138 6.45 10.19 -23.41
C SER A 138 5.09 9.63 -22.96
N GLY A 139 4.38 8.92 -23.84
CA GLY A 139 3.12 8.25 -23.54
C GLY A 139 1.91 9.18 -23.39
N LEU A 140 1.99 10.43 -23.87
CA LEU A 140 0.92 11.41 -23.74
C LEU A 140 -0.34 10.89 -24.43
N SER A 141 -1.52 11.07 -23.80
CA SER A 141 -2.81 10.65 -24.35
C SER A 141 -3.89 11.72 -24.10
N GLY A 142 -4.99 11.64 -24.84
CA GLY A 142 -6.06 12.65 -24.78
C GLY A 142 -5.82 13.83 -25.74
N ILE A 143 -6.38 15.00 -25.45
CA ILE A 143 -6.25 16.20 -26.31
C ILE A 143 -5.01 17.03 -25.95
N ILE A 144 -4.56 17.91 -26.85
CA ILE A 144 -3.50 18.88 -26.57
C ILE A 144 -4.01 19.94 -25.57
N SER A 145 -3.31 20.12 -24.45
CA SER A 145 -3.71 20.94 -23.30
C SER A 145 -3.49 22.43 -23.56
N ALA A 146 -4.42 23.27 -23.11
CA ALA A 146 -4.28 24.72 -23.18
C ALA A 146 -3.08 25.25 -22.39
N SER A 147 -2.55 24.47 -21.43
CA SER A 147 -1.37 24.84 -20.64
C SER A 147 -0.12 25.09 -21.50
N PHE A 148 0.00 24.48 -22.69
CA PHE A 148 1.11 24.78 -23.61
C PHE A 148 1.09 26.24 -24.10
N ALA A 149 -0.08 26.88 -24.18
CA ALA A 149 -0.19 28.28 -24.61
C ALA A 149 0.38 29.27 -23.58
N ASN A 150 0.50 28.87 -22.31
CA ASN A 150 0.97 29.73 -21.24
C ASN A 150 2.49 29.91 -21.23
N ILE A 151 3.23 29.04 -21.92
CA ILE A 151 4.69 29.14 -22.06
C ILE A 151 4.98 30.06 -23.26
N THR A 152 4.79 31.36 -23.06
CA THR A 152 4.80 32.36 -24.15
C THR A 152 6.16 32.53 -24.82
N SER A 153 7.24 32.13 -24.14
CA SER A 153 8.62 32.13 -24.66
C SER A 153 8.98 30.85 -25.43
N MET A 154 8.05 29.91 -25.64
CA MET A 154 8.30 28.65 -26.33
C MET A 154 8.79 28.88 -27.78
N GLU A 155 9.97 28.35 -28.09
CA GLU A 155 10.58 28.32 -29.42
C GLU A 155 10.50 26.93 -30.05
N SER A 156 10.52 25.86 -29.26
CA SER A 156 10.52 24.48 -29.74
C SER A 156 9.57 23.60 -28.91
N LEU A 157 8.62 22.94 -29.59
CA LEU A 157 7.69 22.00 -28.98
C LEU A 157 7.67 20.68 -29.73
N ASP A 158 8.10 19.60 -29.07
CA ASP A 158 8.04 18.25 -29.63
C ASP A 158 7.07 17.36 -28.83
N LEU A 159 5.95 16.99 -29.45
CA LEU A 159 4.94 16.08 -28.91
C LEU A 159 4.81 14.79 -29.75
N SER A 160 5.82 14.49 -30.58
CA SER A 160 5.75 13.37 -31.52
C SER A 160 5.71 12.00 -30.85
N ASN A 161 5.21 10.99 -31.58
CA ASN A 161 5.16 9.58 -31.16
C ASN A 161 4.42 9.38 -29.82
N ASN A 162 3.22 9.96 -29.72
CA ASN A 162 2.36 9.84 -28.55
C ASN A 162 0.96 9.34 -28.97
N HIS A 163 0.04 9.25 -28.01
CA HIS A 163 -1.35 8.84 -28.22
C HIS A 163 -2.30 10.05 -28.15
N LEU A 164 -1.84 11.25 -28.55
CA LEU A 164 -2.67 12.45 -28.55
C LEU A 164 -3.73 12.35 -29.65
N SER A 165 -4.92 12.86 -29.38
CA SER A 165 -6.11 12.76 -30.23
C SER A 165 -6.89 14.08 -30.27
N GLY A 166 -7.87 14.17 -31.18
CA GLY A 166 -8.65 15.40 -31.37
C GLY A 166 -7.96 16.42 -32.27
N PRO A 167 -8.51 17.65 -32.39
CA PRO A 167 -7.96 18.68 -33.28
C PRO A 167 -6.70 19.34 -32.75
N VAL A 168 -5.87 19.84 -33.67
CA VAL A 168 -4.76 20.75 -33.34
C VAL A 168 -5.39 22.06 -32.83
N PRO A 169 -5.20 22.43 -31.56
CA PRO A 169 -5.95 23.55 -30.99
C PRO A 169 -5.52 24.92 -31.52
N GLU A 170 -6.49 25.82 -31.67
CA GLU A 170 -6.29 27.19 -32.15
C GLU A 170 -5.33 28.01 -31.28
N PHE A 171 -5.27 27.76 -29.97
CA PHE A 171 -4.39 28.52 -29.06
C PHE A 171 -2.90 28.38 -29.40
N LEU A 172 -2.50 27.34 -30.13
CA LEU A 172 -1.10 27.13 -30.52
C LEU A 172 -0.61 28.21 -31.49
N LYS A 173 -1.50 28.92 -32.20
CA LYS A 173 -1.13 30.04 -33.08
C LYS A 173 -0.71 31.30 -32.31
N GLU A 174 -1.06 31.40 -31.02
CA GLU A 174 -0.70 32.53 -30.16
C GLU A 174 0.77 32.47 -29.71
N LEU A 175 1.43 31.32 -29.85
CA LEU A 175 2.86 31.15 -29.58
C LEU A 175 3.70 31.78 -30.71
N LYS A 176 3.86 33.10 -30.67
CA LYS A 176 4.55 33.88 -31.72
C LYS A 176 6.05 33.59 -31.81
N SER A 177 6.67 33.13 -30.73
CA SER A 177 8.10 32.77 -30.67
C SER A 177 8.41 31.38 -31.24
N LEU A 178 7.39 30.57 -31.54
CA LEU A 178 7.56 29.17 -31.93
C LEU A 178 8.22 29.01 -33.31
N LYS A 179 9.34 28.30 -33.36
CA LYS A 179 10.13 28.03 -34.57
C LYS A 179 10.06 26.56 -34.99
N PHE A 180 9.80 25.66 -34.04
CA PHE A 180 9.70 24.23 -34.27
C PHE A 180 8.49 23.63 -33.55
N MET A 181 7.68 22.86 -34.28
CA MET A 181 6.55 22.12 -33.74
C MET A 181 6.47 20.74 -34.42
N ASN A 182 6.57 19.68 -33.62
CA ASN A 182 6.42 18.31 -34.11
C ASN A 182 5.26 17.59 -33.42
N LEU A 183 4.28 17.16 -34.21
CA LEU A 183 3.08 16.44 -33.78
C LEU A 183 2.92 15.08 -34.48
N GLU A 184 3.91 14.63 -35.25
CA GLU A 184 3.89 13.34 -35.98
C GLU A 184 3.74 12.14 -35.05
N GLY A 185 3.20 11.04 -35.55
CA GLY A 185 3.01 9.81 -34.77
C GLY A 185 1.96 9.96 -33.67
N ASN A 186 0.87 10.68 -33.95
CA ASN A 186 -0.28 10.86 -33.05
C ASN A 186 -1.60 10.51 -33.76
N GLN A 187 -2.72 10.50 -33.02
CA GLN A 187 -4.09 10.24 -33.50
C GLN A 187 -4.90 11.54 -33.67
N LEU A 188 -4.23 12.63 -34.04
CA LEU A 188 -4.85 13.95 -34.24
C LEU A 188 -5.79 13.93 -35.44
N SER A 189 -6.83 14.76 -35.44
CA SER A 189 -7.89 14.79 -36.48
C SER A 189 -8.28 16.23 -36.85
N GLY A 190 -8.89 16.46 -38.00
CA GLY A 190 -9.40 17.80 -38.38
C GLY A 190 -8.39 18.61 -39.20
N SER A 191 -8.38 19.94 -39.08
CA SER A 191 -7.45 20.81 -39.81
C SER A 191 -6.46 21.49 -38.87
N VAL A 192 -5.23 21.70 -39.34
CA VAL A 192 -4.27 22.57 -38.65
C VAL A 192 -4.74 24.03 -38.77
N PRO A 193 -4.68 24.83 -37.68
CA PRO A 193 -4.95 26.27 -37.74
C PRO A 193 -4.20 26.96 -38.88
N THR A 194 -4.89 27.76 -39.70
CA THR A 194 -4.34 28.34 -40.94
C THR A 194 -3.09 29.17 -40.70
N GLU A 195 -3.02 29.92 -39.59
CA GLU A 195 -1.87 30.74 -39.26
C GLU A 195 -0.59 29.91 -39.01
N LEU A 196 -0.70 28.70 -38.45
CA LEU A 196 0.44 27.80 -38.29
C LEU A 196 0.93 27.27 -39.65
N VAL A 197 -0.01 26.97 -40.54
CA VAL A 197 0.29 26.55 -41.93
C VAL A 197 0.95 27.69 -42.71
N ASP A 198 0.44 28.92 -42.58
CA ASP A 198 0.96 30.09 -43.28
C ASP A 198 2.37 30.46 -42.77
N ARG A 199 2.60 30.40 -41.46
CA ARG A 199 3.94 30.54 -40.86
C ARG A 199 4.89 29.46 -41.35
N SER A 200 4.40 28.23 -41.54
CA SER A 200 5.22 27.14 -42.06
C SER A 200 5.59 27.35 -43.53
N LYS A 201 4.62 27.74 -44.37
CA LYS A 201 4.87 28.11 -45.78
C LYS A 201 5.81 29.30 -45.94
N ALA A 202 5.77 30.26 -45.01
CA ALA A 202 6.68 31.39 -44.97
C ALA A 202 8.09 31.05 -44.44
N GLY A 203 8.35 29.81 -44.02
CA GLY A 203 9.63 29.38 -43.46
C GLY A 203 9.90 29.87 -42.03
N LEU A 204 8.88 30.40 -41.35
CA LEU A 204 8.98 30.92 -39.98
C LEU A 204 8.72 29.85 -38.91
N LEU A 205 8.12 28.71 -39.28
CA LEU A 205 7.81 27.59 -38.40
C LEU A 205 8.07 26.26 -39.12
N THR A 206 8.95 25.43 -38.55
CA THR A 206 9.04 24.02 -38.96
C THR A 206 7.90 23.26 -38.31
N LEU A 207 6.86 22.95 -39.09
CA LEU A 207 5.69 22.22 -38.64
C LEU A 207 5.71 20.79 -39.21
N ARG A 208 5.69 19.78 -38.34
CA ARG A 208 5.62 18.36 -38.70
C ARG A 208 4.32 17.74 -38.19
N VAL A 209 3.52 17.21 -39.10
CA VAL A 209 2.18 16.65 -38.83
C VAL A 209 1.89 15.50 -39.78
N ASP A 210 1.16 14.47 -39.31
CA ASP A 210 0.80 13.32 -40.15
C ASP A 210 -0.25 13.70 -41.21
N GLU A 211 0.09 13.55 -42.49
CA GLU A 211 -0.81 13.88 -43.62
C GLU A 211 -2.08 13.02 -43.67
N GLN A 212 -2.05 11.81 -43.09
CA GLN A 212 -3.12 10.83 -43.22
C GLN A 212 -4.37 11.15 -42.39
N ASN A 213 -4.25 12.03 -41.38
CA ASN A 213 -5.34 12.32 -40.45
C ASN A 213 -5.80 13.79 -40.46
N LEU A 214 -5.17 14.65 -41.28
CA LEU A 214 -5.43 16.08 -41.32
C LEU A 214 -5.94 16.54 -42.70
N CYS A 215 -7.00 17.33 -42.72
CA CYS A 215 -7.57 17.86 -43.96
C CYS A 215 -6.80 19.11 -44.42
N SER A 216 -6.30 19.12 -45.65
CA SER A 216 -5.72 20.31 -46.25
C SER A 216 -6.78 21.42 -46.40
N SER A 217 -6.44 22.62 -45.94
CA SER A 217 -7.29 23.81 -45.94
C SER A 217 -8.07 23.97 -47.26
N GLY A 218 -9.40 23.79 -47.18
CA GLY A 218 -10.32 24.08 -48.28
C GLY A 218 -11.43 23.05 -48.54
N SER A 219 -11.35 21.82 -48.04
CA SER A 219 -12.34 20.77 -48.37
C SER A 219 -12.93 20.04 -47.15
N CYS A 220 -13.34 20.78 -46.12
CA CYS A 220 -14.32 20.29 -45.15
C CYS A 220 -15.66 20.96 -45.44
N LYS A 221 -16.34 20.55 -46.52
CA LYS A 221 -17.73 20.96 -46.73
C LYS A 221 -18.61 20.26 -45.70
N ASN A 222 -19.12 21.03 -44.76
CA ASN A 222 -20.25 20.64 -43.91
C ASN A 222 -21.40 20.16 -44.79
N LYS A 223 -21.68 18.86 -44.79
CA LYS A 223 -23.00 18.36 -45.22
C LYS A 223 -23.97 18.66 -44.09
N LYS A 224 -24.66 19.80 -44.17
CA LYS A 224 -26.00 19.91 -43.59
C LYS A 224 -26.95 19.21 -44.57
N ASN A 225 -27.63 18.16 -44.12
CA ASN A 225 -28.93 17.78 -44.66
C ASN A 225 -29.80 17.31 -43.48
N VAL A 226 -30.88 18.05 -43.25
CA VAL A 226 -31.94 17.73 -42.31
C VAL A 226 -32.96 16.84 -43.03
N VAL A 227 -33.08 15.61 -42.51
CA VAL A 227 -34.27 14.76 -42.30
C VAL A 227 -35.23 14.53 -43.49
N VAL A 228 -35.22 13.31 -44.04
CA VAL A 228 -36.29 12.27 -43.95
C VAL A 228 -35.67 10.90 -44.29
N PRO A 229 -35.83 9.82 -43.49
CA PRO A 229 -35.47 8.46 -43.90
C PRO A 229 -36.70 7.73 -44.49
N VAL A 230 -36.60 7.05 -45.64
CA VAL A 230 -35.83 5.81 -45.81
C VAL A 230 -36.32 4.72 -44.84
N VAL A 231 -37.62 4.47 -44.81
CA VAL A 231 -38.22 3.36 -44.03
C VAL A 231 -38.11 2.01 -44.77
N ALA A 232 -37.95 2.01 -46.09
CA ALA A 232 -37.96 0.77 -46.87
C ALA A 232 -36.60 0.05 -46.94
N SER A 233 -35.47 0.77 -46.90
CA SER A 233 -34.12 0.20 -47.09
C SER A 233 -33.36 -0.08 -45.79
N LEU A 234 -33.83 0.45 -44.65
CA LEU A 234 -33.28 0.10 -43.34
C LEU A 234 -33.75 -1.28 -42.87
N LEU A 235 -34.95 -1.72 -43.27
CA LEU A 235 -35.47 -3.03 -42.87
C LEU A 235 -34.73 -4.18 -43.56
N SER A 236 -34.38 -4.05 -44.84
CA SER A 236 -33.61 -5.08 -45.55
C SER A 236 -32.16 -5.17 -45.06
N ALA A 237 -31.52 -4.02 -44.79
CA ALA A 237 -30.18 -3.98 -44.21
C ALA A 237 -30.16 -4.49 -42.76
N LEU A 238 -31.20 -4.19 -41.97
CA LEU A 238 -31.30 -4.70 -40.59
C LEU A 238 -31.56 -6.20 -40.57
N VAL A 239 -32.38 -6.74 -41.48
CA VAL A 239 -32.60 -8.19 -41.61
C VAL A 239 -31.34 -8.89 -42.10
N LEU A 240 -30.58 -8.32 -43.03
CA LEU A 240 -29.27 -8.84 -43.44
C LEU A 240 -28.24 -8.77 -42.31
N CYS A 241 -28.19 -7.67 -41.55
CA CYS A 241 -27.31 -7.55 -40.39
C CYS A 241 -27.71 -8.52 -39.28
N ILE A 242 -29.01 -8.72 -39.02
CA ILE A 242 -29.50 -9.69 -38.04
C ILE A 242 -29.24 -11.11 -38.54
N ALA A 243 -29.44 -11.42 -39.81
CA ALA A 243 -29.12 -12.72 -40.40
C ALA A 243 -27.62 -12.99 -40.38
N LEU A 244 -26.77 -11.98 -40.64
CA LEU A 244 -25.32 -12.06 -40.52
C LEU A 244 -24.86 -12.16 -39.06
N ILE A 245 -25.54 -11.52 -38.11
CA ILE A 245 -25.28 -11.65 -36.68
C ILE A 245 -25.75 -13.01 -36.17
N ILE A 246 -26.86 -13.55 -36.67
CA ILE A 246 -27.36 -14.90 -36.36
C ILE A 246 -26.44 -15.94 -36.99
N LEU A 247 -26.03 -15.80 -38.26
CA LEU A 247 -25.03 -16.64 -38.91
C LEU A 247 -23.68 -16.52 -38.22
N TRP A 248 -23.28 -15.33 -37.77
CA TRP A 248 -22.07 -15.13 -36.99
C TRP A 248 -22.19 -15.77 -35.62
N ARG A 249 -23.34 -15.69 -34.94
CA ARG A 249 -23.61 -16.36 -33.65
C ARG A 249 -23.76 -17.87 -33.78
N LEU A 250 -24.28 -18.40 -34.89
CA LEU A 250 -24.38 -19.82 -35.19
C LEU A 250 -23.01 -20.39 -35.59
N ARG A 251 -22.23 -19.64 -36.39
CA ARG A 251 -20.80 -19.91 -36.63
C ARG A 251 -19.97 -19.76 -35.36
N ARG A 252 -20.30 -18.82 -34.46
CA ARG A 252 -19.67 -18.70 -33.13
C ARG A 252 -20.10 -19.84 -32.22
N LYS A 253 -21.30 -20.40 -32.34
CA LYS A 253 -21.75 -21.59 -31.59
C LYS A 253 -21.04 -22.86 -32.08
N GLN A 254 -20.87 -23.03 -33.39
CA GLN A 254 -20.07 -24.12 -33.96
C GLN A 254 -18.56 -23.93 -33.74
N LYS A 255 -18.08 -22.69 -33.62
CA LYS A 255 -16.69 -22.39 -33.23
C LYS A 255 -16.48 -22.43 -31.71
N TRP A 256 -17.53 -22.25 -30.89
CA TRP A 256 -17.49 -22.43 -29.43
C TRP A 256 -17.53 -23.91 -28.99
N GLU A 257 -17.95 -24.82 -29.86
CA GLU A 257 -17.78 -26.27 -29.67
C GLU A 257 -16.43 -26.80 -30.22
N ALA A 258 -15.60 -25.93 -30.81
CA ALA A 258 -14.26 -26.28 -31.30
C ALA A 258 -13.10 -25.49 -30.63
N ASP A 259 -13.35 -24.30 -30.06
CA ASP A 259 -12.37 -23.48 -29.32
C ASP A 259 -12.45 -23.70 -27.79
N THR A 260 -12.87 -24.89 -27.33
CA THR A 260 -12.79 -25.31 -25.91
C THR A 260 -11.37 -25.75 -25.50
N SER A 261 -10.35 -25.40 -26.30
CA SER A 261 -8.94 -25.62 -25.96
C SER A 261 -8.14 -24.38 -26.32
N ASN A 262 -7.37 -23.87 -25.36
CA ASN A 262 -6.32 -22.86 -25.49
C ASN A 262 -6.76 -21.39 -25.36
N GLY A 263 -7.18 -21.03 -24.15
CA GLY A 263 -7.01 -19.67 -23.63
C GLY A 263 -5.79 -19.64 -22.69
N GLU A 264 -4.59 -19.48 -23.24
CA GLU A 264 -3.39 -19.26 -22.45
C GLU A 264 -3.44 -17.86 -21.81
N GLY A 265 -3.77 -17.82 -20.52
CA GLY A 265 -3.26 -16.78 -19.63
C GLY A 265 -1.73 -16.90 -19.56
N ARG A 266 -1.04 -15.79 -19.28
CA ARG A 266 0.43 -15.82 -19.10
C ARG A 266 0.78 -16.93 -18.11
N PRO A 267 1.66 -17.89 -18.46
CA PRO A 267 1.99 -18.98 -17.55
C PRO A 267 2.63 -18.41 -16.29
N LEU A 268 2.03 -18.69 -15.13
CA LEU A 268 2.64 -18.46 -13.82
C LEU A 268 3.96 -19.25 -13.77
N PRO A 269 5.06 -18.67 -13.27
CA PRO A 269 6.37 -19.31 -13.30
C PRO A 269 6.37 -20.66 -12.54
N SER A 270 6.79 -21.71 -13.24
CA SER A 270 6.81 -23.09 -12.79
C SER A 270 7.99 -23.38 -11.85
N LYS A 271 7.80 -23.20 -10.54
CA LYS A 271 8.65 -23.84 -9.52
C LYS A 271 7.80 -24.39 -8.35
N ASN A 272 7.62 -25.70 -8.32
CA ASN A 272 7.20 -26.56 -7.19
C ASN A 272 5.92 -26.23 -6.38
N ARG A 273 5.04 -25.34 -6.85
CA ARG A 273 3.81 -24.94 -6.10
C ARG A 273 2.50 -25.10 -6.87
N GLN A 274 2.53 -25.74 -8.04
CA GLN A 274 1.33 -26.01 -8.83
C GLN A 274 0.82 -27.42 -8.55
N PHE A 275 -0.46 -27.54 -8.22
CA PHE A 275 -1.18 -28.79 -7.97
C PHE A 275 -2.19 -29.02 -9.11
N THR A 276 -2.42 -30.30 -9.41
CA THR A 276 -3.49 -30.70 -10.34
C THR A 276 -4.85 -30.67 -9.65
N TYR A 277 -5.93 -30.54 -10.42
CA TYR A 277 -7.28 -30.57 -9.83
C TYR A 277 -7.59 -31.92 -9.15
N ALA A 278 -7.06 -33.01 -9.70
CA ALA A 278 -7.15 -34.34 -9.08
C ALA A 278 -6.47 -34.40 -7.71
N GLU A 279 -5.34 -33.72 -7.53
CA GLU A 279 -4.69 -33.61 -6.22
C GLU A 279 -5.50 -32.75 -5.25
N VAL A 280 -6.10 -31.64 -5.73
CA VAL A 280 -6.99 -30.81 -4.91
C VAL A 280 -8.22 -31.59 -4.43
N LEU A 281 -8.83 -32.40 -5.31
CA LEU A 281 -9.93 -33.30 -4.95
C LEU A 281 -9.52 -34.29 -3.86
N ASN A 282 -8.33 -34.88 -3.98
CA ASN A 282 -7.81 -35.82 -2.99
C ASN A 282 -7.51 -35.11 -1.65
N ILE A 283 -6.88 -33.94 -1.68
CA ILE A 283 -6.56 -33.12 -0.50
C ILE A 283 -7.84 -32.76 0.28
N THR A 284 -8.90 -32.40 -0.44
CA THR A 284 -10.17 -31.93 0.16
C THR A 284 -11.19 -33.05 0.42
N ASN A 285 -10.82 -34.31 0.16
CA ASN A 285 -11.72 -35.46 0.21
C ASN A 285 -13.03 -35.20 -0.57
N ASN A 286 -12.92 -34.77 -1.83
CA ASN A 286 -14.03 -34.33 -2.67
C ASN A 286 -14.85 -33.18 -2.07
N PHE A 287 -14.17 -32.15 -1.53
CA PHE A 287 -14.79 -30.91 -1.05
C PHE A 287 -15.85 -31.10 0.05
N GLN A 288 -15.68 -32.11 0.91
CA GLN A 288 -16.68 -32.44 1.94
C GLN A 288 -16.74 -31.43 3.10
N ASP A 289 -15.58 -30.95 3.56
CA ASP A 289 -15.48 -30.10 4.76
C ASP A 289 -15.38 -28.63 4.39
N VAL A 290 -16.51 -27.92 4.42
CA VAL A 290 -16.58 -26.48 4.14
C VAL A 290 -16.33 -25.69 5.42
N ILE A 291 -15.27 -24.88 5.42
CA ILE A 291 -14.89 -24.04 6.56
C ILE A 291 -15.21 -22.55 6.35
N GLY A 292 -15.51 -22.13 5.11
CA GLY A 292 -15.90 -20.76 4.83
C GLY A 292 -16.56 -20.57 3.46
N LYS A 293 -17.48 -19.61 3.36
CA LYS A 293 -18.09 -19.18 2.10
C LYS A 293 -18.09 -17.64 2.03
N GLY A 294 -17.56 -17.08 0.95
CA GLY A 294 -17.46 -15.64 0.75
C GLY A 294 -17.63 -15.22 -0.70
N GLY A 295 -17.50 -13.91 -0.97
CA GLY A 295 -17.63 -13.35 -2.32
C GLY A 295 -16.59 -13.85 -3.33
N PHE A 296 -15.47 -14.39 -2.82
CA PHE A 296 -14.33 -14.86 -3.60
C PHE A 296 -14.30 -16.38 -3.79
N GLY A 297 -15.30 -17.10 -3.24
CA GLY A 297 -15.37 -18.56 -3.36
C GLY A 297 -15.67 -19.30 -2.06
N THR A 298 -15.53 -20.62 -2.13
CA THR A 298 -15.72 -21.52 -0.98
C THR A 298 -14.37 -22.04 -0.52
N VAL A 299 -14.15 -22.03 0.79
CA VAL A 299 -12.93 -22.53 1.44
C VAL A 299 -13.22 -23.87 2.09
N PHE A 300 -12.39 -24.85 1.79
CA PHE A 300 -12.49 -26.22 2.27
C PHE A 300 -11.29 -26.55 3.16
N ARG A 301 -11.51 -27.38 4.18
CA ARG A 301 -10.41 -28.03 4.89
C ARG A 301 -9.88 -29.19 4.07
N GLY A 302 -8.58 -29.41 4.10
CA GLY A 302 -7.96 -30.56 3.48
C GLY A 302 -6.72 -31.04 4.22
N ASN A 303 -6.24 -32.22 3.84
CA ASN A 303 -5.02 -32.82 4.35
C ASN A 303 -4.12 -33.21 3.17
N MET A 304 -2.85 -32.83 3.23
CA MET A 304 -1.83 -33.28 2.28
C MET A 304 -1.39 -34.72 2.58
N LYS A 305 -0.67 -35.34 1.64
CA LYS A 305 -0.20 -36.74 1.76
C LYS A 305 0.71 -36.99 2.98
N ASP A 306 1.42 -35.96 3.43
CA ASP A 306 2.30 -35.99 4.60
C ASP A 306 1.55 -35.72 5.93
N GLY A 307 0.23 -35.51 5.88
CA GLY A 307 -0.60 -35.19 7.05
C GLY A 307 -0.74 -33.70 7.33
N THR A 308 -0.08 -32.81 6.58
CA THR A 308 -0.20 -31.36 6.77
C THR A 308 -1.63 -30.89 6.51
N GLN A 309 -2.22 -30.17 7.47
CA GLN A 309 -3.57 -29.60 7.31
C GLN A 309 -3.52 -28.29 6.51
N VAL A 310 -4.43 -28.16 5.55
CA VAL A 310 -4.47 -27.03 4.61
C VAL A 310 -5.89 -26.47 4.46
N ALA A 311 -5.96 -25.21 4.06
CA ALA A 311 -7.19 -24.55 3.63
C ALA A 311 -7.16 -24.35 2.11
N VAL A 312 -8.16 -24.85 1.41
CA VAL A 312 -8.27 -24.80 -0.05
C VAL A 312 -9.40 -23.85 -0.43
N LYS A 313 -9.06 -22.68 -0.98
CA LYS A 313 -10.00 -21.68 -1.48
C LYS A 313 -10.26 -21.94 -2.97
N MET A 314 -11.46 -22.43 -3.28
CA MET A 314 -11.93 -22.63 -4.66
C MET A 314 -12.52 -21.34 -5.20
N LEU A 315 -12.09 -20.91 -6.38
CA LEU A 315 -12.60 -19.69 -7.00
C LEU A 315 -14.05 -19.89 -7.50
N SER A 316 -14.92 -18.90 -7.26
CA SER A 316 -16.25 -18.90 -7.86
C SER A 316 -16.19 -18.58 -9.36
N THR A 317 -16.77 -19.43 -10.20
CA THR A 317 -16.84 -19.26 -11.68
C THR A 317 -17.80 -18.15 -12.12
N SER A 318 -18.53 -17.53 -11.18
CA SER A 318 -19.62 -16.58 -11.47
C SER A 318 -19.18 -15.15 -11.77
N SER A 319 -17.89 -14.79 -11.67
CA SER A 319 -17.43 -13.42 -11.93
C SER A 319 -16.10 -13.35 -12.71
N LYS A 320 -16.03 -12.44 -13.70
CA LYS A 320 -14.77 -12.08 -14.39
C LYS A 320 -13.76 -11.38 -13.47
N GLN A 321 -14.21 -10.94 -12.30
CA GLN A 321 -13.41 -10.28 -11.29
C GLN A 321 -12.57 -11.31 -10.51
N GLY A 322 -13.16 -12.46 -10.17
CA GLY A 322 -12.48 -13.52 -9.42
C GLY A 322 -11.22 -14.04 -10.10
N SER A 323 -11.20 -14.21 -11.42
CA SER A 323 -10.01 -14.75 -12.11
C SER A 323 -8.81 -13.80 -12.04
N LYS A 324 -9.06 -12.48 -12.04
CA LYS A 324 -7.99 -11.47 -11.89
C LYS A 324 -7.47 -11.41 -10.46
N GLU A 325 -8.37 -11.51 -9.47
CA GLU A 325 -8.02 -11.54 -8.04
C GLU A 325 -7.23 -12.79 -7.70
N PHE A 326 -7.61 -13.94 -8.26
CA PHE A 326 -6.86 -15.20 -8.15
C PHE A 326 -5.43 -15.07 -8.63
N GLN A 327 -5.26 -14.56 -9.86
CA GLN A 327 -3.94 -14.42 -10.45
C GLN A 327 -3.08 -13.42 -9.65
N ALA A 328 -3.66 -12.30 -9.23
CA ALA A 328 -2.96 -11.32 -8.39
C ALA A 328 -2.55 -11.93 -7.04
N GLU A 329 -3.45 -12.67 -6.38
CA GLU A 329 -3.19 -13.34 -5.11
C GLU A 329 -2.09 -14.40 -5.25
N ALA A 330 -2.17 -15.27 -6.26
CA ALA A 330 -1.14 -16.26 -6.54
C ALA A 330 0.23 -15.62 -6.85
N GLU A 331 0.28 -14.59 -7.70
CA GLU A 331 1.51 -13.90 -8.08
C GLU A 331 2.19 -13.19 -6.89
N LEU A 332 1.42 -12.53 -6.04
CA LEU A 332 1.93 -11.85 -4.85
C LEU A 332 2.40 -12.86 -3.81
N LEU A 333 1.58 -13.86 -3.48
CA LEU A 333 1.87 -14.84 -2.43
C LEU A 333 3.04 -15.78 -2.76
N MET A 334 3.39 -15.93 -4.04
CA MET A 334 4.63 -16.62 -4.41
C MET A 334 5.89 -15.93 -3.87
N ARG A 335 5.84 -14.61 -3.62
CA ARG A 335 7.00 -13.77 -3.28
C ARG A 335 7.02 -13.27 -1.84
N VAL A 336 5.96 -13.53 -1.07
CA VAL A 336 5.72 -12.95 0.25
C VAL A 336 5.72 -14.05 1.31
N HIS A 337 6.62 -13.95 2.28
CA HIS A 337 6.74 -14.92 3.38
C HIS A 337 7.03 -14.19 4.69
N HIS A 338 6.09 -14.25 5.63
CA HIS A 338 6.23 -13.62 6.94
C HIS A 338 5.39 -14.36 7.99
N ARG A 339 5.88 -14.42 9.23
CA ARG A 339 5.24 -15.19 10.32
C ARG A 339 3.80 -14.75 10.62
N ASN A 340 3.48 -13.48 10.34
CA ASN A 340 2.15 -12.88 10.57
C ASN A 340 1.33 -12.71 9.29
N LEU A 341 1.68 -13.43 8.22
CA LEU A 341 0.88 -13.55 7.01
C LEU A 341 0.54 -15.03 6.79
N ALA A 342 -0.67 -15.34 6.34
CA ALA A 342 -1.08 -16.71 6.10
C ALA A 342 -0.21 -17.34 5.01
N SER A 343 0.44 -18.46 5.35
CA SER A 343 1.44 -19.10 4.51
C SER A 343 0.79 -19.74 3.30
N PHE A 344 1.24 -19.30 2.12
CA PHE A 344 0.82 -19.86 0.85
C PHE A 344 1.61 -21.11 0.52
N ILE A 345 0.90 -22.21 0.27
CA ILE A 345 1.48 -23.53 -0.03
C ILE A 345 1.55 -23.73 -1.55
N GLY A 346 0.46 -23.40 -2.25
CA GLY A 346 0.44 -23.49 -3.71
C GLY A 346 -0.93 -23.21 -4.32
N TYR A 347 -1.04 -23.46 -5.62
CA TYR A 347 -2.25 -23.18 -6.39
C TYR A 347 -2.55 -24.29 -7.40
N CYS A 348 -3.80 -24.35 -7.84
CA CYS A 348 -4.26 -25.12 -8.99
C CYS A 348 -4.83 -24.15 -10.02
N ASP A 349 -4.43 -24.30 -11.28
CA ASP A 349 -4.92 -23.51 -12.40
C ASP A 349 -5.19 -24.46 -13.58
N GLU A 350 -6.37 -25.11 -13.56
CA GLU A 350 -6.85 -26.00 -14.63
C GLU A 350 -8.17 -25.45 -15.21
N GLY A 351 -8.09 -24.30 -15.86
CA GLY A 351 -9.20 -23.67 -16.56
C GLY A 351 -10.29 -23.16 -15.62
N SER A 352 -11.42 -23.87 -15.52
CA SER A 352 -12.50 -23.51 -14.59
C SER A 352 -12.24 -23.93 -13.14
N ASN A 353 -11.22 -24.78 -12.92
CA ASN A 353 -10.85 -25.33 -11.64
C ASN A 353 -9.64 -24.61 -11.07
N MET A 354 -9.86 -23.39 -10.57
CA MET A 354 -8.83 -22.59 -9.91
C MET A 354 -8.93 -22.72 -8.38
N ALA A 355 -7.81 -23.02 -7.72
CA ALA A 355 -7.74 -23.16 -6.27
C ALA A 355 -6.46 -22.54 -5.69
N LEU A 356 -6.57 -21.94 -4.50
CA LEU A 356 -5.43 -21.47 -3.71
C LEU A 356 -5.34 -22.29 -2.43
N ILE A 357 -4.15 -22.74 -2.08
CA ILE A 357 -3.88 -23.65 -0.96
C ILE A 357 -3.01 -22.91 0.06
N TYR A 358 -3.53 -22.80 1.28
CA TYR A 358 -2.88 -22.14 2.42
C TYR A 358 -2.69 -23.11 3.57
N GLU A 359 -1.85 -22.72 4.53
CA GLU A 359 -1.87 -23.34 5.85
C GLU A 359 -3.27 -23.26 6.47
N TYR A 360 -3.67 -24.31 7.20
CA TYR A 360 -4.93 -24.31 7.92
C TYR A 360 -4.80 -23.50 9.22
N MET A 361 -5.72 -22.56 9.42
CA MET A 361 -5.79 -21.70 10.61
C MET A 361 -6.81 -22.26 11.60
N ALA A 362 -6.33 -23.05 12.58
CA ALA A 362 -7.17 -23.89 13.44
C ALA A 362 -8.23 -23.13 14.26
N ASN A 363 -7.95 -21.86 14.62
CA ASN A 363 -8.82 -21.04 15.43
C ASN A 363 -9.68 -20.07 14.59
N GLY A 364 -9.73 -20.22 13.26
CA GLY A 364 -10.62 -19.43 12.42
C GLY A 364 -10.25 -17.95 12.35
N ASN A 365 -11.25 -17.06 12.24
CA ASN A 365 -11.06 -15.62 12.04
C ASN A 365 -11.38 -14.81 13.31
N LEU A 366 -10.75 -13.64 13.45
CA LEU A 366 -10.89 -12.76 14.60
C LEU A 366 -12.32 -12.21 14.79
N LYS A 367 -13.07 -12.00 13.71
CA LYS A 367 -14.43 -11.46 13.78
C LYS A 367 -15.36 -12.33 14.63
N ASP A 368 -15.20 -13.65 14.57
CA ASP A 368 -16.04 -14.58 15.33
C ASP A 368 -15.82 -14.49 16.84
N TYR A 369 -14.59 -14.15 17.29
CA TYR A 369 -14.29 -13.92 18.71
C TYR A 369 -14.87 -12.61 19.24
N LEU A 370 -14.94 -11.59 18.39
CA LEU A 370 -15.51 -10.28 18.74
C LEU A 370 -17.04 -10.27 18.66
N SER A 371 -17.65 -11.23 17.98
CA SER A 371 -19.10 -11.40 17.96
C SER A 371 -19.68 -11.62 19.37
N TYR A 372 -20.83 -11.00 19.65
CA TYR A 372 -21.57 -11.18 20.90
C TYR A 372 -21.97 -12.64 21.18
N LYS A 373 -21.95 -13.50 20.15
CA LYS A 373 -22.26 -14.92 20.25
C LYS A 373 -21.10 -15.77 20.77
N SER A 374 -19.89 -15.21 20.86
CA SER A 374 -18.72 -15.94 21.37
C SER A 374 -18.89 -16.20 22.86
N SER A 375 -18.76 -17.47 23.27
CA SER A 375 -18.81 -17.88 24.67
C SER A 375 -17.52 -17.58 25.44
N ASN A 376 -16.40 -17.38 24.74
CA ASN A 376 -15.09 -17.14 25.32
C ASN A 376 -14.51 -15.83 24.77
N PRO A 377 -14.72 -14.68 25.44
CA PRO A 377 -14.16 -13.42 25.00
C PRO A 377 -12.63 -13.45 25.12
N LEU A 378 -11.95 -12.79 24.18
CA LEU A 378 -10.49 -12.60 24.24
C LEU A 378 -10.15 -11.62 25.36
N SER A 379 -9.16 -11.97 26.19
CA SER A 379 -8.59 -11.05 27.20
C SER A 379 -7.95 -9.83 26.54
N TRP A 380 -7.80 -8.74 27.30
CA TRP A 380 -7.18 -7.53 26.79
C TRP A 380 -5.74 -7.75 26.29
N GLU A 381 -4.93 -8.49 27.05
CA GLU A 381 -3.59 -8.90 26.62
C GLU A 381 -3.61 -9.63 25.27
N MET A 382 -4.54 -10.59 25.09
CA MET A 382 -4.63 -11.36 23.85
C MET A 382 -5.04 -10.48 22.67
N ARG A 383 -5.98 -9.54 22.88
CA ARG A 383 -6.39 -8.56 21.86
C ARG A 383 -5.21 -7.69 21.41
N LEU A 384 -4.39 -7.20 22.35
CA LEU A 384 -3.17 -6.45 22.03
C LEU A 384 -2.14 -7.28 21.26
N ARG A 385 -1.92 -8.54 21.66
CA ARG A 385 -1.02 -9.46 20.93
C ARG A 385 -1.49 -9.69 19.49
N ILE A 386 -2.78 -9.92 19.29
CA ILE A 386 -3.39 -10.08 17.95
C ILE A 386 -3.20 -8.80 17.13
N ALA A 387 -3.44 -7.62 17.72
CA ALA A 387 -3.22 -6.34 17.05
C ALA A 387 -1.75 -6.15 16.64
N ILE A 388 -0.80 -6.46 17.53
CA ILE A 388 0.64 -6.37 17.27
C ILE A 388 1.04 -7.32 16.14
N HIS A 389 0.57 -8.56 16.17
CA HIS A 389 0.83 -9.55 15.12
C HIS A 389 0.30 -9.10 13.76
N ALA A 390 -0.94 -8.61 13.68
CA ALA A 390 -1.48 -8.05 12.44
C ALA A 390 -0.71 -6.80 11.99
N ALA A 391 -0.35 -5.90 12.91
CA ALA A 391 0.45 -4.71 12.59
C ALA A 391 1.82 -5.07 12.01
N GLN A 392 2.50 -6.10 12.55
CA GLN A 392 3.75 -6.62 12.02
C GLN A 392 3.60 -7.17 10.59
N GLY A 393 2.48 -7.85 10.31
CA GLY A 393 2.17 -8.32 8.96
C GLY A 393 2.01 -7.16 7.97
N LEU A 394 1.26 -6.11 8.32
CA LEU A 394 1.09 -4.93 7.45
C LEU A 394 2.37 -4.12 7.29
N GLU A 395 3.14 -3.93 8.36
CA GLU A 395 4.42 -3.23 8.31
C GLU A 395 5.39 -3.92 7.34
N TYR A 396 5.46 -5.25 7.39
CA TYR A 396 6.23 -6.04 6.43
C TYR A 396 5.74 -5.88 4.98
N LEU A 397 4.42 -5.79 4.74
CA LEU A 397 3.89 -5.54 3.40
C LEU A 397 4.27 -4.13 2.89
N HIS A 398 4.23 -3.13 3.75
CA HIS A 398 4.47 -1.73 3.38
C HIS A 398 5.97 -1.41 3.22
N HIS A 399 6.83 -1.92 4.10
CA HIS A 399 8.26 -1.55 4.12
C HIS A 399 9.21 -2.73 3.91
N GLY A 400 8.78 -3.95 4.23
CA GLY A 400 9.59 -5.17 4.08
C GLY A 400 9.57 -5.74 2.65
N CYS A 401 8.49 -5.51 1.91
CA CYS A 401 8.34 -5.97 0.52
C CYS A 401 8.90 -4.95 -0.49
N LYS A 402 9.53 -5.45 -1.55
CA LYS A 402 9.98 -4.64 -2.69
C LYS A 402 9.50 -5.27 -4.00
N PRO A 403 8.56 -4.63 -4.72
CA PRO A 403 7.83 -3.40 -4.36
C PRO A 403 6.97 -3.50 -3.08
N PRO A 404 6.64 -2.38 -2.40
CA PRO A 404 5.64 -2.34 -1.33
C PRO A 404 4.29 -2.89 -1.78
N ILE A 405 3.56 -3.54 -0.87
CA ILE A 405 2.27 -4.16 -1.15
C ILE A 405 1.20 -3.54 -0.26
N ILE A 406 0.11 -3.06 -0.87
CA ILE A 406 -1.07 -2.56 -0.16
C ILE A 406 -2.12 -3.68 -0.16
N HIS A 407 -2.61 -4.06 1.03
CA HIS A 407 -3.52 -5.18 1.22
C HIS A 407 -4.94 -4.89 0.69
N ARG A 408 -5.46 -3.68 0.95
CA ARG A 408 -6.77 -3.13 0.52
C ARG A 408 -8.03 -3.74 1.12
N ASP A 409 -7.94 -4.88 1.79
CA ASP A 409 -9.09 -5.50 2.47
C ASP A 409 -8.75 -5.95 3.90
N VAL A 410 -8.09 -5.06 4.66
CA VAL A 410 -7.79 -5.30 6.08
C VAL A 410 -9.08 -5.21 6.89
N LYS A 411 -9.44 -6.30 7.57
CA LYS A 411 -10.63 -6.42 8.44
C LYS A 411 -10.50 -7.61 9.38
N THR A 412 -11.29 -7.65 10.44
CA THR A 412 -11.29 -8.75 11.43
C THR A 412 -11.62 -10.12 10.81
N ALA A 413 -12.39 -10.17 9.73
CA ALA A 413 -12.66 -11.42 9.00
C ALA A 413 -11.44 -11.98 8.23
N ASN A 414 -10.46 -11.13 7.93
CA ASN A 414 -9.24 -11.48 7.19
C ASN A 414 -8.01 -11.60 8.10
N ILE A 415 -8.20 -11.52 9.41
CA ILE A 415 -7.16 -11.81 10.42
C ILE A 415 -7.50 -13.17 11.01
N LEU A 416 -6.68 -14.17 10.68
CA LEU A 416 -6.87 -15.56 11.07
C LEU A 416 -5.97 -15.92 12.25
N LEU A 417 -6.42 -16.87 13.07
CA LEU A 417 -5.73 -17.30 14.29
C LEU A 417 -5.23 -18.74 14.14
N SER A 418 -3.94 -18.93 14.39
CA SER A 418 -3.31 -20.26 14.42
C SER A 418 -3.71 -21.03 15.68
N GLU A 419 -3.32 -22.31 15.79
CA GLU A 419 -3.53 -23.13 16.98
C GLU A 419 -2.99 -22.48 18.27
N ASN A 420 -1.85 -21.79 18.18
CA ASN A 420 -1.23 -21.06 19.30
C ASN A 420 -1.79 -19.64 19.50
N MET A 421 -2.90 -19.31 18.83
CA MET A 421 -3.51 -17.98 18.83
C MET A 421 -2.64 -16.86 18.21
N ASP A 422 -1.57 -17.22 17.49
CA ASP A 422 -0.84 -16.24 16.69
C ASP A 422 -1.70 -15.76 15.52
N ALA A 423 -1.77 -14.44 15.33
CA ALA A 423 -2.57 -13.82 14.28
C ALA A 423 -1.79 -13.69 12.98
N LYS A 424 -2.46 -14.00 11.87
CA LYS A 424 -1.93 -13.89 10.51
C LYS A 424 -2.94 -13.22 9.60
N ILE A 425 -2.48 -12.29 8.78
CA ILE A 425 -3.30 -11.64 7.75
C ILE A 425 -3.46 -12.58 6.56
N ALA A 426 -4.68 -12.70 6.07
CA ALA A 426 -5.06 -13.53 4.93
C ALA A 426 -5.88 -12.74 3.90
N ASP A 427 -6.16 -13.40 2.77
CA ASP A 427 -6.99 -12.90 1.66
C ASP A 427 -6.38 -11.70 0.90
N PHE A 428 -5.41 -12.01 0.06
CA PHE A 428 -4.67 -11.04 -0.76
C PHE A 428 -5.33 -10.81 -2.13
N GLY A 429 -6.55 -11.29 -2.34
CA GLY A 429 -7.28 -11.18 -3.62
C GLY A 429 -7.39 -9.75 -4.16
N LEU A 430 -7.47 -8.76 -3.26
CA LEU A 430 -7.53 -7.35 -3.64
C LEU A 430 -6.17 -6.64 -3.61
N SER A 431 -5.14 -7.28 -3.08
CA SER A 431 -3.83 -6.66 -2.80
C SER A 431 -3.15 -6.16 -4.07
N ARG A 432 -2.30 -5.14 -3.91
CA ARG A 432 -1.59 -4.55 -5.04
C ARG A 432 -0.20 -4.04 -4.67
N ALA A 433 0.78 -4.41 -5.49
CA ALA A 433 2.12 -3.87 -5.42
C ALA A 433 2.17 -2.43 -5.95
N ILE A 434 2.89 -1.54 -5.26
CA ILE A 434 3.23 -0.18 -5.71
C ILE A 434 4.47 -0.27 -6.60
N PRO A 435 4.39 -0.04 -7.92
CA PRO A 435 5.54 -0.12 -8.81
C PRO A 435 6.66 0.80 -8.33
N SER A 436 7.90 0.28 -8.23
CA SER A 436 9.06 1.04 -7.74
C SER A 436 9.58 2.10 -8.71
N ASP A 437 8.99 2.18 -9.91
CA ASP A 437 9.43 3.04 -11.02
C ASP A 437 8.72 4.40 -11.07
N ASP A 438 7.80 4.67 -10.13
CA ASP A 438 7.07 5.92 -10.02
C ASP A 438 7.38 6.56 -8.65
N HIS A 439 7.92 7.78 -8.63
CA HIS A 439 8.26 8.52 -7.40
C HIS A 439 7.04 8.96 -6.57
N SER A 440 5.88 8.31 -6.76
CA SER A 440 4.68 8.52 -5.94
C SER A 440 4.30 7.24 -5.22
N ASP A 441 4.28 7.28 -3.89
CA ASP A 441 3.72 6.23 -3.00
C ASP A 441 2.19 6.07 -3.16
N VAL A 442 1.62 6.50 -4.28
CA VAL A 442 0.18 6.62 -4.52
C VAL A 442 -0.15 6.04 -5.87
N ILE A 443 -1.13 5.14 -5.91
CA ILE A 443 -1.62 4.53 -7.13
C ILE A 443 -3.08 4.91 -7.38
N ILE A 444 -3.42 5.41 -8.57
CA ILE A 444 -4.82 5.64 -8.96
C ILE A 444 -5.45 4.29 -9.37
N THR A 445 -6.61 3.94 -8.80
CA THR A 445 -7.31 2.69 -9.15
C THR A 445 -8.79 2.69 -8.83
N THR A 446 -9.50 1.74 -9.41
CA THR A 446 -10.88 1.42 -9.03
C THR A 446 -10.95 1.12 -7.54
N VAL A 447 -11.94 1.72 -6.88
CA VAL A 447 -12.18 1.54 -5.45
C VAL A 447 -12.66 0.12 -5.19
N MET A 448 -11.94 -0.59 -4.33
CA MET A 448 -12.28 -1.95 -3.85
C MET A 448 -11.97 -2.04 -2.36
N GLY A 449 -12.72 -2.88 -1.65
CA GLY A 449 -12.58 -3.10 -0.21
C GLY A 449 -13.94 -3.31 0.45
N THR A 450 -13.93 -3.60 1.74
CA THR A 450 -15.16 -3.87 2.52
C THR A 450 -15.77 -2.58 3.09
N PRO A 451 -17.08 -2.31 2.89
CA PRO A 451 -17.76 -1.17 3.52
C PRO A 451 -17.61 -1.19 5.05
N GLY A 452 -17.29 -0.03 5.63
CA GLY A 452 -16.97 0.12 7.07
C GLY A 452 -15.47 0.10 7.39
N TYR A 453 -14.63 -0.49 6.53
CA TYR A 453 -13.16 -0.46 6.67
C TYR A 453 -12.50 0.44 5.62
N LEU A 454 -13.26 0.83 4.61
CA LEU A 454 -12.75 1.54 3.44
C LEU A 454 -12.33 2.97 3.78
N ASP A 455 -11.10 3.31 3.42
CA ASP A 455 -10.54 4.65 3.58
C ASP A 455 -11.39 5.71 2.83
N PRO A 456 -11.92 6.74 3.53
CA PRO A 456 -12.75 7.76 2.91
C PRO A 456 -11.98 8.63 1.90
N GLU A 457 -10.68 8.87 2.10
CA GLU A 457 -9.89 9.63 1.14
C GLU A 457 -9.64 8.81 -0.14
N TYR A 458 -9.32 7.52 0.00
CA TYR A 458 -9.21 6.61 -1.13
C TYR A 458 -10.54 6.48 -1.89
N TYR A 459 -11.66 6.32 -1.18
CA TYR A 459 -12.99 6.24 -1.77
C TYR A 459 -13.31 7.48 -2.64
N ASN A 460 -13.01 8.67 -2.13
CA ASN A 460 -13.32 9.92 -2.81
C ASN A 460 -12.33 10.27 -3.94
N SER A 461 -11.03 10.05 -3.71
CA SER A 461 -9.97 10.50 -4.62
C SER A 461 -9.49 9.44 -5.61
N ARG A 462 -9.82 8.16 -5.37
CA ARG A 462 -9.27 6.98 -6.05
C ARG A 462 -7.75 6.79 -5.90
N LYS A 463 -7.11 7.60 -5.05
CA LYS A 463 -5.69 7.51 -4.71
C LYS A 463 -5.50 6.49 -3.61
N LEU A 464 -4.84 5.38 -3.94
CA LEU A 464 -4.52 4.31 -3.01
C LEU A 464 -3.07 4.44 -2.56
N ASN A 465 -2.82 4.42 -1.27
CA ASN A 465 -1.49 4.35 -0.68
C ASN A 465 -1.49 3.42 0.55
N GLU A 466 -0.34 3.23 1.17
CA GLU A 466 -0.19 2.40 2.37
C GLU A 466 -1.04 2.90 3.54
N LYS A 467 -1.33 4.21 3.59
CA LYS A 467 -2.21 4.80 4.61
C LYS A 467 -3.68 4.41 4.47
N SER A 468 -4.09 3.84 3.34
CA SER A 468 -5.42 3.24 3.21
C SER A 468 -5.54 1.97 4.06
N ASP A 469 -4.50 1.13 4.11
CA ASP A 469 -4.48 -0.03 5.01
C ASP A 469 -4.39 0.40 6.48
N VAL A 470 -3.65 1.48 6.78
CA VAL A 470 -3.58 2.05 8.14
C VAL A 470 -4.98 2.45 8.63
N PHE A 471 -5.78 3.09 7.78
CA PHE A 471 -7.16 3.44 8.15
C PHE A 471 -7.98 2.20 8.48
N SER A 472 -7.96 1.19 7.60
CA SER A 472 -8.67 -0.07 7.80
C SER A 472 -8.20 -0.80 9.06
N PHE A 473 -6.91 -0.77 9.36
CA PHE A 473 -6.34 -1.31 10.61
C PHE A 473 -6.81 -0.53 11.84
N GLY A 474 -6.95 0.80 11.75
CA GLY A 474 -7.56 1.62 12.80
C GLY A 474 -8.98 1.18 13.14
N ILE A 475 -9.77 0.79 12.13
CA ILE A 475 -11.10 0.20 12.36
C ILE A 475 -10.99 -1.15 13.07
N VAL A 476 -10.06 -2.02 12.68
CA VAL A 476 -9.80 -3.29 13.39
C VAL A 476 -9.44 -3.05 14.86
N LEU A 477 -8.63 -2.04 15.17
CA LEU A 477 -8.32 -1.66 16.55
C LEU A 477 -9.57 -1.23 17.31
N LEU A 478 -10.45 -0.41 16.71
CA LEU A 478 -11.70 -0.02 17.34
C LEU A 478 -12.62 -1.23 17.59
N GLU A 479 -12.69 -2.20 16.69
CA GLU A 479 -13.44 -3.44 16.94
C GLU A 479 -12.83 -4.26 18.08
N LEU A 480 -11.51 -4.36 18.17
CA LEU A 480 -10.80 -5.03 19.27
C LEU A 480 -11.06 -4.32 20.61
N ILE A 481 -11.06 -2.99 20.65
CA ILE A 481 -11.29 -2.20 21.86
C ILE A 481 -12.74 -2.33 22.33
N THR A 482 -13.68 -2.12 21.41
CA THR A 482 -15.09 -1.92 21.76
C THR A 482 -15.92 -3.21 21.71
N GLY A 483 -15.44 -4.24 21.01
CA GLY A 483 -16.23 -5.42 20.69
C GLY A 483 -17.41 -5.16 19.72
N GLN A 484 -17.51 -3.96 19.16
CA GLN A 484 -18.55 -3.58 18.21
C GLN A 484 -18.12 -3.88 16.76
N ASN A 485 -19.10 -4.05 15.87
CA ASN A 485 -18.83 -4.14 14.43
C ASN A 485 -18.46 -2.75 13.87
N ALA A 486 -17.64 -2.73 12.81
CA ALA A 486 -17.27 -1.50 12.08
C ALA A 486 -18.49 -0.62 11.68
N VAL A 487 -19.62 -1.27 11.36
CA VAL A 487 -20.93 -0.62 11.17
C VAL A 487 -21.91 -1.17 12.19
N ILE A 488 -22.30 -0.33 13.14
CA ILE A 488 -23.23 -0.66 14.22
C ILE A 488 -24.65 -0.48 13.70
N LYS A 489 -25.41 -1.57 13.61
CA LYS A 489 -26.80 -1.56 13.16
C LYS A 489 -27.73 -1.35 14.35
N LYS A 490 -28.24 -0.13 14.51
CA LYS A 490 -29.39 0.22 15.38
C LYS A 490 -30.55 0.70 14.49
N ASP A 491 -31.29 1.73 14.89
CA ASP A 491 -32.34 2.35 14.07
C ASP A 491 -31.75 3.03 12.81
N GLU A 492 -30.59 3.66 12.95
CA GLU A 492 -29.73 4.08 11.85
C GLU A 492 -28.37 3.36 11.93
N SER A 493 -27.75 3.13 10.77
CA SER A 493 -26.42 2.51 10.71
C SER A 493 -25.35 3.55 11.06
N ILE A 494 -24.65 3.35 12.18
CA ILE A 494 -23.61 4.27 12.67
C ILE A 494 -22.24 3.63 12.45
N HIS A 495 -21.33 4.39 11.85
CA HIS A 495 -19.94 3.98 11.71
C HIS A 495 -19.21 4.02 13.06
N ILE A 496 -18.40 3.03 13.38
CA ILE A 496 -17.76 2.87 14.70
C ILE A 496 -16.98 4.13 15.14
N VAL A 497 -16.26 4.79 14.22
CA VAL A 497 -15.53 6.04 14.50
C VAL A 497 -16.47 7.16 15.00
N ASN A 498 -17.67 7.28 14.41
CA ASN A 498 -18.65 8.29 14.78
C ASN A 498 -19.34 7.93 16.10
N TRP A 499 -19.42 6.63 16.42
CA TRP A 499 -19.95 6.16 17.71
C TRP A 499 -18.97 6.44 18.87
N VAL A 500 -17.66 6.25 18.65
CA VAL A 500 -16.64 6.45 19.70
C VAL A 500 -16.29 7.93 19.92
N SER A 501 -16.25 8.75 18.87
CA SER A 501 -15.89 10.18 18.95
C SER A 501 -16.53 10.97 20.12
N PRO A 502 -17.86 10.95 20.34
CA PRO A 502 -18.48 11.69 21.44
C PRO A 502 -18.24 11.09 22.83
N LEU A 503 -17.80 9.83 22.92
CA LEU A 503 -17.46 9.18 24.19
C LEU A 503 -16.05 9.56 24.66
N ILE A 504 -15.14 9.85 23.72
CA ILE A 504 -13.80 10.35 24.02
C ILE A 504 -13.89 11.71 24.74
N GLU A 505 -14.79 12.60 24.29
CA GLU A 505 -15.01 13.92 24.90
C GLU A 505 -15.49 13.85 26.36
N ARG A 506 -16.04 12.70 26.78
CA ARG A 506 -16.54 12.47 28.14
C ARG A 506 -15.51 11.83 29.06
N GLU A 507 -14.32 11.50 28.54
CA GLU A 507 -13.23 10.82 29.26
C GLU A 507 -13.63 9.49 29.92
N ASP A 508 -14.68 8.84 29.44
CA ASP A 508 -15.20 7.58 30.00
C ASP A 508 -14.78 6.37 29.16
N ILE A 509 -13.58 5.86 29.42
CA ILE A 509 -13.04 4.66 28.76
C ILE A 509 -13.85 3.41 29.05
N GLY A 510 -14.45 3.32 30.24
CA GLY A 510 -15.22 2.17 30.68
C GLY A 510 -16.45 1.96 29.82
N SER A 511 -17.05 3.04 29.32
CA SER A 511 -18.18 2.98 28.37
C SER A 511 -17.79 2.58 26.93
N ILE A 512 -16.52 2.75 26.57
CA ILE A 512 -15.99 2.50 25.22
C ILE A 512 -15.51 1.05 25.10
N VAL A 513 -14.78 0.57 26.11
CA VAL A 513 -14.18 -0.76 26.10
C VAL A 513 -15.25 -1.85 26.17
N ASP A 514 -14.98 -2.97 25.50
CA ASP A 514 -15.86 -4.14 25.45
C ASP A 514 -16.26 -4.61 26.85
N GLN A 515 -17.55 -4.53 27.16
CA GLN A 515 -18.10 -4.87 28.48
C GLN A 515 -17.86 -6.33 28.88
N ARG A 516 -17.59 -7.22 27.91
CA ARG A 516 -17.25 -8.63 28.18
C ARG A 516 -15.85 -8.82 28.78
N LEU A 517 -15.04 -7.77 28.81
CA LEU A 517 -13.78 -7.77 29.56
C LEU A 517 -14.00 -7.59 31.06
N HIS A 518 -15.21 -7.23 31.51
CA HIS A 518 -15.56 -7.11 32.93
C HIS A 518 -14.62 -6.20 33.75
N GLY A 519 -13.98 -5.21 33.10
CA GLY A 519 -13.00 -4.33 33.73
C GLY A 519 -11.59 -4.92 33.88
N GLU A 520 -11.33 -6.12 33.37
CA GLU A 520 -10.02 -6.78 33.37
C GLU A 520 -9.11 -6.23 32.26
N PHE A 521 -8.66 -4.98 32.42
CA PHE A 521 -7.69 -4.32 31.56
C PHE A 521 -7.05 -3.12 32.28
N ASP A 522 -5.80 -2.82 31.96
CA ASP A 522 -5.18 -1.56 32.36
C ASP A 522 -5.80 -0.37 31.61
N VAL A 523 -6.31 0.60 32.37
CA VAL A 523 -6.99 1.79 31.84
C VAL A 523 -6.06 2.62 30.94
N SER A 524 -4.79 2.78 31.32
CA SER A 524 -3.81 3.55 30.55
C SER A 524 -3.49 2.86 29.22
N SER A 525 -3.34 1.54 29.25
CA SER A 525 -3.16 0.68 28.08
C SER A 525 -4.35 0.79 27.11
N ALA A 526 -5.58 0.69 27.61
CA ALA A 526 -6.79 0.81 26.81
C ALA A 526 -6.95 2.21 26.20
N TRP A 527 -6.69 3.26 26.97
CA TRP A 527 -6.73 4.63 26.49
C TRP A 527 -5.71 4.87 25.38
N LYS A 528 -4.47 4.42 25.60
CA LYS A 528 -3.39 4.53 24.62
C LYS A 528 -3.72 3.76 23.33
N ALA A 529 -4.27 2.55 23.43
CA ALA A 529 -4.72 1.79 22.27
C ALA A 529 -5.83 2.53 21.49
N LEU A 530 -6.74 3.20 22.18
CA LEU A 530 -7.77 4.04 21.58
C LEU A 530 -7.18 5.24 20.85
N GLU A 531 -6.20 5.94 21.44
CA GLU A 531 -5.48 7.04 20.77
C GLU A 531 -4.80 6.58 19.48
N VAL A 532 -4.16 5.40 19.51
CA VAL A 532 -3.54 4.79 18.33
C VAL A 532 -4.59 4.51 17.25
N ALA A 533 -5.73 3.94 17.63
CA ALA A 533 -6.83 3.66 16.71
C ALA A 533 -7.34 4.97 16.05
N MET A 534 -7.54 6.03 16.84
CA MET A 534 -8.01 7.33 16.34
C MET A 534 -6.97 8.03 15.46
N ALA A 535 -5.68 7.87 15.75
CA ALA A 535 -4.59 8.35 14.89
C ALA A 535 -4.57 7.63 13.54
N CYS A 536 -4.92 6.35 13.50
CA CYS A 536 -5.05 5.58 12.26
C CYS A 536 -6.28 6.02 11.42
N THR A 537 -7.39 6.39 12.07
CA THR A 537 -8.65 6.73 11.39
C THR A 537 -8.80 8.21 11.04
N ARG A 538 -7.71 8.99 10.99
CA ARG A 538 -7.76 10.41 10.59
C ARG A 538 -8.31 10.55 9.15
N PRO A 539 -9.15 11.57 8.85
CA PRO A 539 -9.75 11.71 7.53
C PRO A 539 -8.75 11.86 6.37
N LYS A 540 -7.61 12.52 6.64
CA LYS A 540 -6.52 12.73 5.67
C LYS A 540 -5.38 11.76 5.94
N SER A 541 -4.94 11.05 4.91
CA SER A 541 -3.82 10.10 4.92
C SER A 541 -2.50 10.71 5.41
N LEU A 542 -2.24 11.99 5.09
CA LEU A 542 -1.05 12.72 5.56
C LEU A 542 -0.94 12.78 7.09
N HIS A 543 -2.07 12.78 7.79
CA HIS A 543 -2.12 12.87 9.26
C HIS A 543 -2.23 11.51 9.95
N ARG A 544 -2.29 10.41 9.19
CA ARG A 544 -2.31 9.05 9.76
C ARG A 544 -0.89 8.63 10.12
N ALA A 545 -0.74 7.90 11.22
CA ALA A 545 0.51 7.24 11.58
C ALA A 545 0.95 6.24 10.49
N THR A 546 2.22 5.84 10.48
CA THR A 546 2.69 4.69 9.69
C THR A 546 2.52 3.40 10.50
N MET A 547 2.50 2.24 9.84
CA MET A 547 2.40 0.97 10.55
C MET A 547 3.57 0.73 11.52
N SER A 548 4.77 1.24 11.23
CA SER A 548 5.91 1.15 12.14
C SER A 548 5.70 1.98 13.43
N THR A 549 5.09 3.17 13.34
CA THR A 549 4.69 3.95 14.52
C THR A 549 3.59 3.24 15.29
N VAL A 550 2.54 2.78 14.61
CA VAL A 550 1.44 2.02 15.22
C VAL A 550 1.95 0.80 15.99
N LEU A 551 2.87 0.04 15.41
CA LEU A 551 3.49 -1.11 16.05
C LEU A 551 4.25 -0.72 17.32
N THR A 552 5.00 0.39 17.30
CA THR A 552 5.73 0.89 18.46
C THR A 552 4.78 1.23 19.61
N GLU A 553 3.71 1.96 19.32
CA GLU A 553 2.73 2.37 20.33
C GLU A 553 1.93 1.18 20.89
N LEU A 554 1.55 0.21 20.05
CA LEU A 554 0.87 -1.00 20.52
C LEU A 554 1.75 -1.86 21.45
N ASN A 555 3.06 -1.93 21.18
CA ASN A 555 3.99 -2.60 22.10
C ASN A 555 4.07 -1.89 23.46
N GLN A 556 3.97 -0.57 23.50
CA GLN A 556 3.87 0.17 24.76
C GLN A 556 2.55 -0.15 25.49
N CYS A 557 1.42 -0.22 24.79
CA CYS A 557 0.14 -0.63 25.37
C CYS A 557 0.25 -2.01 26.04
N LEU A 558 0.88 -2.98 25.34
CA LEU A 558 1.10 -4.32 25.89
C LEU A 558 2.04 -4.29 27.10
N ALA A 559 3.08 -3.47 27.09
CA ALA A 559 3.97 -3.34 28.23
C ALA A 559 3.24 -2.82 29.48
N MET A 560 2.36 -1.82 29.33
CA MET A 560 1.53 -1.28 30.41
C MET A 560 0.60 -2.35 31.02
N GLU A 561 -0.07 -3.12 30.16
CA GLU A 561 -0.94 -4.23 30.57
C GLU A 561 -0.16 -5.33 31.32
N LEU A 562 1.02 -5.68 30.82
CA LEU A 562 1.85 -6.70 31.47
C LEU A 562 2.41 -6.24 32.82
N SER A 563 2.68 -4.94 33.01
CA SER A 563 3.02 -4.40 34.34
C SER A 563 1.84 -4.48 35.30
N HIS A 564 0.64 -4.07 34.87
CA HIS A 564 -0.59 -4.16 35.68
C HIS A 564 -0.84 -5.60 36.14
N ASN A 565 -0.70 -6.58 35.25
CA ASN A 565 -0.91 -7.99 35.57
C ASN A 565 0.14 -8.57 36.55
N ARG A 566 1.35 -8.01 36.60
CA ARG A 566 2.36 -8.38 37.60
C ARG A 566 2.01 -7.81 38.96
N GLU A 567 1.68 -6.51 39.02
CA GLU A 567 1.28 -5.84 40.26
C GLU A 567 0.03 -6.47 40.86
N THR A 568 -0.96 -6.83 40.03
CA THR A 568 -2.18 -7.52 40.47
C THR A 568 -1.86 -8.91 41.02
N LYS A 569 -0.98 -9.69 40.36
CA LYS A 569 -0.56 -11.01 40.84
C LYS A 569 0.26 -10.94 42.12
N GLU A 570 1.13 -9.94 42.27
CA GLU A 570 1.89 -9.70 43.49
C GLU A 570 0.97 -9.30 44.64
N ARG A 571 -0.03 -8.45 44.39
CA ARG A 571 -1.05 -8.04 45.38
C ARG A 571 -1.94 -9.19 45.82
N PHE A 572 -2.38 -10.06 44.89
CA PHE A 572 -3.10 -11.29 45.23
C PHE A 572 -2.23 -12.29 45.99
N SER A 573 -0.92 -12.33 45.71
CA SER A 573 0.03 -13.17 46.47
C SER A 573 0.25 -12.64 47.88
N GLU A 574 0.26 -11.31 48.07
CA GLU A 574 0.31 -10.67 49.39
C GLU A 574 -1.02 -10.81 50.16
N GLU A 575 -2.18 -10.71 49.51
CA GLU A 575 -3.49 -10.92 50.15
C GLU A 575 -3.70 -12.38 50.59
N ILE A 576 -3.20 -13.36 49.81
CA ILE A 576 -3.18 -14.78 50.23
C ILE A 576 -2.26 -14.97 51.45
N TYR A 577 -1.17 -14.20 51.56
CA TYR A 577 -0.28 -14.24 52.74
C TYR A 577 -0.87 -13.53 53.98
N ILE A 578 -1.80 -12.58 53.81
CA ILE A 578 -2.47 -11.88 54.92
C ILE A 578 -3.72 -12.65 55.40
N GLY A 579 -4.23 -13.61 54.62
CA GLY A 579 -5.44 -14.38 54.90
C GLY A 579 -5.32 -15.54 55.90
N SER A 580 -4.16 -15.82 56.50
CA SER A 580 -4.03 -16.92 57.47
C SER A 580 -3.17 -16.55 58.68
N TYR A 581 -3.73 -15.81 59.65
CA TYR A 581 -3.39 -15.97 61.07
C TYR A 581 -4.47 -15.32 61.93
N ASN A 582 -5.45 -16.13 62.33
CA ASN A 582 -6.22 -15.86 63.54
C ASN A 582 -6.47 -17.18 64.26
N SER A 583 -5.49 -17.60 65.07
CA SER A 583 -5.64 -18.57 66.13
C SER A 583 -4.38 -18.51 66.99
N SER A 584 -4.61 -18.06 68.22
CA SER A 584 -3.78 -18.27 69.40
C SER A 584 -3.38 -19.73 69.56
N GLU A 585 -2.09 -20.00 69.80
CA GLU A 585 -1.60 -20.65 71.03
C GLU A 585 -0.07 -20.89 71.00
N VAL A 586 0.45 -20.92 72.22
CA VAL A 586 1.83 -21.09 72.67
C VAL A 586 2.38 -22.51 72.35
N CYS A 587 3.63 -22.67 71.90
CA CYS A 587 4.75 -23.31 72.63
C CYS A 587 5.94 -23.76 71.74
N SER A 588 7.15 -23.43 72.23
CA SER A 588 8.45 -24.16 72.21
C SER A 588 8.95 -24.93 70.98
N THR A 589 10.09 -24.42 70.47
CA THR A 589 11.32 -25.10 70.01
C THR A 589 11.36 -26.64 69.92
N SER A 590 11.75 -27.17 68.76
CA SER A 590 12.89 -28.11 68.64
C SER A 590 13.30 -28.36 67.17
N THR A 591 14.60 -28.52 67.00
CA THR A 591 15.38 -28.73 65.77
C THR A 591 15.17 -30.14 65.21
N THR A 592 15.19 -30.32 63.89
CA THR A 592 15.80 -31.49 63.22
C THR A 592 15.90 -31.29 61.70
N SER A 593 17.10 -31.56 61.20
CA SER A 593 17.51 -31.64 59.79
C SER A 593 16.92 -32.87 59.07
N TYR A 594 16.62 -32.79 57.77
CA TYR A 594 16.91 -33.84 56.77
C TYR A 594 16.78 -33.29 55.34
N SER A 595 17.35 -34.03 54.41
CA SER A 595 18.00 -33.58 53.18
C SER A 595 17.46 -34.26 51.91
N ILE A 596 17.67 -33.61 50.76
CA ILE A 596 18.01 -34.18 49.43
C ILE A 596 16.88 -34.65 48.46
N THR A 597 17.04 -34.16 47.21
CA THR A 597 16.66 -34.65 45.85
C THR A 597 15.24 -34.52 45.26
N ARG A 598 15.16 -33.70 44.19
CA ARG A 598 14.79 -33.97 42.76
C ARG A 598 13.52 -34.81 42.45
N PRO A 599 12.77 -34.56 41.35
CA PRO A 599 13.33 -34.54 39.99
C PRO A 599 12.67 -33.63 38.93
N PHE A 600 13.39 -33.55 37.80
CA PHE A 600 12.91 -33.16 36.49
C PHE A 600 11.97 -34.20 35.85
N ALA A 601 11.27 -33.72 34.82
CA ALA A 601 10.66 -34.39 33.66
C ALA A 601 9.21 -34.91 33.80
N ARG A 602 8.29 -34.32 33.02
CA ARG A 602 8.15 -34.67 31.59
C ARG A 602 7.76 -33.45 30.77
#